data_AF-A0A2E7PQC9-F1
#
_entry.id   AF-A0A2E7PQC9-F1
#
_cell.length_a   1.000
_cell.length_b   1.000
_cell.length_c   1.000
_cell.angle_alpha   90.00
_cell.angle_beta   90.00
_cell.angle_gamma   90.00
#
_symmetry.space_group_name_H-M   'P 1'
#
loop_
_entity.id
_entity.type
_entity.pdbx_description
1 polymer ?
#
loop_
_entity_poly.entity_id
_entity_poly.type
_entity_poly.pdbx_seq_one_letter_code
_entity_poly.pdbx_strand_id
1 'polypeptide(L)'
;MSDFENPAIAALAKRIDPQLTWGQVHIRRVDDGGFELRHVVDAEANADALGQAQTADLRSLAETNALGQFRPLKAAPHLRSGWRCVVNDLTGLETALRHLYPGSVADWHVLDLGQAQPTNYREFTARQTGMYRVTAKLTPEQAKPASEACCHPASCLKQRRWAVDDLPAEEPAQKSAIPCLEPCALMLELARGVFRFEQHNGAIDEMTPEDQRNLRMAAELAAEQAGEPEREADFAAPGNPRWMRYLRLRLGS
;
A
#
# COMPACT_ATOMS: atom_id res chain seq x y z
N MET A 1 26.01 -27.37 -6.14
CA MET A 1 24.94 -26.94 -5.20
C MET A 1 23.70 -26.80 -6.06
N SER A 2 22.59 -27.50 -5.77
CA SER A 2 21.39 -27.29 -6.57
C SER A 2 20.94 -25.84 -6.33
N ASP A 3 20.92 -25.04 -7.39
CA ASP A 3 20.37 -23.69 -7.33
C ASP A 3 18.91 -23.83 -6.89
N PHE A 4 18.64 -23.45 -5.64
CA PHE A 4 17.28 -23.39 -5.13
C PHE A 4 16.57 -22.28 -5.89
N GLU A 5 15.73 -22.66 -6.84
CA GLU A 5 14.88 -21.74 -7.57
C GLU A 5 13.65 -21.45 -6.72
N ASN A 6 13.46 -20.19 -6.31
CA ASN A 6 12.28 -19.80 -5.54
C ASN A 6 11.02 -19.99 -6.41
N PRO A 7 10.07 -20.87 -6.04
CA PRO A 7 8.91 -21.18 -6.87
C PRO A 7 8.01 -19.96 -7.12
N ALA A 8 7.99 -19.00 -6.19
CA ALA A 8 7.20 -17.79 -6.32
C ALA A 8 7.70 -16.89 -7.45
N ILE A 9 9.02 -16.67 -7.57
CA ILE A 9 9.58 -15.84 -8.64
C ILE A 9 9.49 -16.55 -9.99
N ALA A 10 9.70 -17.87 -10.03
CA ALA A 10 9.52 -18.66 -11.25
C ALA A 10 8.08 -18.61 -11.75
N ALA A 11 7.09 -18.68 -10.85
CA ALA A 11 5.68 -18.53 -11.20
C ALA A 11 5.34 -17.13 -11.71
N LEU A 12 5.89 -16.08 -11.07
CA LEU A 12 5.69 -14.70 -11.52
C LEU A 12 6.30 -14.48 -12.91
N ALA A 13 7.52 -14.97 -13.14
CA ALA A 13 8.22 -14.82 -14.40
C ALA A 13 7.44 -15.42 -15.58
N LYS A 14 6.75 -16.54 -15.38
CA LYS A 14 5.86 -17.14 -16.40
C LYS A 14 4.70 -16.22 -16.81
N ARG A 15 4.31 -15.25 -15.98
CA ARG A 15 3.27 -14.26 -16.28
C ARG A 15 3.79 -13.00 -16.98
N ILE A 16 5.11 -12.86 -17.12
CA ILE A 16 5.71 -11.74 -17.84
C ILE A 16 5.74 -12.10 -19.32
N ASP A 17 4.74 -11.64 -20.08
CA ASP A 17 4.61 -11.91 -21.51
C ASP A 17 3.96 -10.73 -22.27
N PRO A 18 4.73 -9.95 -23.07
CA PRO A 18 6.19 -9.77 -22.96
C PRO A 18 6.56 -8.96 -21.70
N GLN A 19 5.56 -8.42 -21.00
CA GLN A 19 5.71 -7.50 -19.89
C GLN A 19 4.64 -7.70 -18.81
N LEU A 20 4.91 -7.19 -17.61
CA LEU A 20 4.00 -7.20 -16.47
C LEU A 20 4.17 -5.93 -15.65
N THR A 21 3.08 -5.42 -15.08
CA THR A 21 3.14 -4.36 -14.07
C THR A 21 3.04 -4.95 -12.66
N TRP A 22 3.98 -4.57 -11.79
CA TRP A 22 4.02 -4.96 -10.39
C TRP A 22 4.09 -3.71 -9.50
N GLY A 23 2.96 -3.32 -8.90
CA GLY A 23 2.86 -2.01 -8.25
C GLY A 23 3.07 -0.88 -9.27
N GLN A 24 4.10 -0.07 -9.08
CA GLN A 24 4.54 0.99 -9.99
C GLN A 24 5.74 0.59 -10.86
N VAL A 25 6.09 -0.68 -10.90
CA VAL A 25 7.22 -1.18 -11.68
C VAL A 25 6.70 -1.87 -12.93
N HIS A 26 7.19 -1.43 -14.09
CA HIS A 26 7.02 -2.11 -15.36
C HIS A 26 8.20 -3.06 -15.55
N ILE A 27 7.89 -4.33 -15.77
CA ILE A 27 8.87 -5.41 -15.92
C ILE A 27 8.72 -5.95 -17.34
N ARG A 28 9.80 -5.93 -18.11
CA ARG A 28 9.84 -6.44 -19.49
C ARG A 28 10.90 -7.52 -19.62
N ARG A 29 10.61 -8.58 -20.37
CA ARG A 29 11.66 -9.54 -20.78
C ARG A 29 12.63 -8.87 -21.74
N VAL A 30 13.92 -9.13 -21.55
CA VAL A 30 14.96 -8.79 -22.51
C VAL A 30 15.61 -10.07 -23.04
N ASP A 31 16.48 -9.93 -24.03
CA ASP A 31 17.21 -11.05 -24.63
C ASP A 31 18.00 -11.83 -23.57
N ASP A 32 18.34 -13.07 -23.89
CA ASP A 32 19.12 -13.98 -23.03
C ASP A 32 18.46 -14.33 -21.67
N GLY A 33 17.14 -14.13 -21.56
CA GLY A 33 16.37 -14.53 -20.37
C GLY A 33 16.39 -13.52 -19.21
N GLY A 34 16.94 -12.33 -19.46
CA GLY A 34 16.96 -11.24 -18.49
C GLY A 34 15.63 -10.48 -18.37
N PHE A 35 15.62 -9.53 -17.44
CA PHE A 35 14.49 -8.63 -17.21
C PHE A 35 14.97 -7.19 -17.08
N GLU A 36 14.19 -6.27 -17.65
CA GLU A 36 14.33 -4.85 -17.42
C GLU A 36 13.18 -4.37 -16.52
N LEU A 37 13.53 -3.58 -15.51
CA LEU A 37 12.61 -2.94 -14.58
C LEU A 37 12.76 -1.42 -14.71
N ARG A 38 11.63 -0.74 -14.76
CA ARG A 38 11.55 0.73 -14.72
C ARG A 38 10.24 1.16 -14.07
N HIS A 39 10.08 2.44 -13.78
CA HIS A 39 8.78 2.93 -13.31
C HIS A 39 7.73 2.86 -14.43
N VAL A 40 6.46 2.63 -14.11
CA VAL A 40 5.35 2.53 -15.09
C VAL A 40 5.17 3.78 -15.95
N VAL A 41 5.49 4.96 -15.40
CA VAL A 41 5.43 6.24 -16.15
C VAL A 41 6.55 6.35 -17.18
N ASP A 42 7.63 5.57 -17.03
CA ASP A 42 8.79 5.55 -17.91
C ASP A 42 8.71 4.39 -18.93
N ALA A 43 7.55 3.71 -19.03
CA ALA A 43 7.37 2.51 -19.86
C ALA A 43 7.82 2.71 -21.32
N GLU A 44 7.55 3.90 -21.86
CA GLU A 44 7.87 4.31 -23.24
C GLU A 44 9.08 5.27 -23.33
N ALA A 45 9.73 5.59 -22.20
CA ALA A 45 10.91 6.45 -22.23
C ALA A 45 12.09 5.75 -22.92
N ASN A 46 12.90 6.49 -23.66
CA ASN A 46 14.15 5.97 -24.20
C ASN A 46 15.06 5.52 -23.05
N ALA A 47 15.66 4.33 -23.15
CA ALA A 47 16.56 3.78 -22.13
C ALA A 47 17.72 4.74 -21.80
N ASP A 48 18.25 5.45 -22.79
CA ASP A 48 19.36 6.39 -22.60
C ASP A 48 18.96 7.67 -21.85
N ALA A 49 17.66 7.94 -21.70
CA ALA A 49 17.13 9.07 -20.95
C ALA A 49 16.90 8.73 -19.46
N LEU A 50 17.03 7.46 -19.06
CA LEU A 50 16.80 7.00 -17.69
C LEU A 50 18.12 6.78 -16.95
N GLY A 51 18.12 7.06 -15.65
CA GLY A 51 19.26 6.76 -14.79
C GLY A 51 19.45 5.25 -14.64
N GLN A 52 20.63 4.74 -14.97
CA GLN A 52 20.96 3.33 -14.75
C GLN A 52 21.11 3.07 -13.24
N ALA A 53 20.26 2.19 -12.71
CA ALA A 53 20.31 1.73 -11.32
C ALA A 53 20.83 0.29 -11.27
N GLN A 54 21.69 0.00 -10.30
CA GLN A 54 22.04 -1.37 -9.95
C GLN A 54 20.98 -1.95 -9.03
N THR A 55 20.87 -3.28 -8.98
CA THR A 55 19.92 -3.95 -8.08
C THR A 55 20.11 -3.53 -6.62
N ALA A 56 21.37 -3.28 -6.20
CA ALA A 56 21.69 -2.80 -4.85
C ALA A 56 21.14 -1.39 -4.54
N ASP A 57 20.98 -0.54 -5.55
CA ASP A 57 20.50 0.83 -5.40
C ASP A 57 18.99 0.88 -5.19
N LEU A 58 18.25 -0.15 -5.64
CA LEU A 58 16.79 -0.17 -5.62
C LEU A 58 16.20 -0.07 -4.21
N ARG A 59 16.93 -0.55 -3.19
CA ARG A 59 16.51 -0.39 -1.79
C ARG A 59 16.47 1.08 -1.40
N SER A 60 17.56 1.81 -1.65
CA SER A 60 17.66 3.24 -1.38
C SER A 60 16.68 4.05 -2.24
N LEU A 61 16.48 3.65 -3.50
CA LEU A 61 15.48 4.24 -4.38
C LEU A 61 14.07 4.12 -3.81
N ALA A 62 13.72 2.98 -3.21
CA ALA A 62 12.42 2.75 -2.59
C ALA A 62 12.28 3.41 -1.20
N GLU A 63 13.35 3.95 -0.61
CA GLU A 63 13.32 4.59 0.71
C GLU A 63 12.66 5.95 0.72
N THR A 64 12.75 6.71 -0.37
CA THR A 64 12.20 8.07 -0.45
C THR A 64 11.36 8.28 -1.70
N ASN A 65 10.42 9.23 -1.65
CA ASN A 65 9.65 9.69 -2.80
C ASN A 65 10.44 10.74 -3.61
N ALA A 66 9.81 11.31 -4.64
CA ALA A 66 10.43 12.33 -5.50
C ALA A 66 10.76 13.63 -4.75
N LEU A 67 10.08 13.90 -3.64
CA LEU A 67 10.33 15.04 -2.75
C LEU A 67 11.41 14.75 -1.69
N GLY A 68 12.01 13.55 -1.69
CA GLY A 68 13.00 13.13 -0.71
C GLY A 68 12.42 12.72 0.66
N GLN A 69 11.10 12.65 0.79
CA GLN A 69 10.42 12.23 2.02
C GLN A 69 10.46 10.72 2.16
N PHE A 70 10.60 10.23 3.39
CA PHE A 70 10.67 8.81 3.68
C PHE A 70 9.36 8.08 3.35
N ARG A 71 9.48 6.91 2.70
CA ARG A 71 8.38 6.00 2.34
C ARG A 71 8.28 4.85 3.36
N PRO A 72 7.53 5.01 4.47
CA PRO A 72 7.34 3.93 5.42
C PRO A 72 6.56 2.75 4.81
N LEU A 73 5.68 3.02 3.85
CA LEU A 73 4.96 2.02 3.09
C LEU A 73 5.49 1.97 1.65
N LYS A 74 6.19 0.89 1.30
CA LYS A 74 6.72 0.72 -0.06
C LYS A 74 5.66 0.59 -1.14
N ALA A 75 4.43 0.22 -0.75
CA ALA A 75 3.28 0.14 -1.62
C ALA A 75 2.49 1.46 -1.75
N ALA A 76 2.93 2.56 -1.14
CA ALA A 76 2.32 3.85 -1.40
C ALA A 76 2.70 4.34 -2.82
N PRO A 77 1.77 5.00 -3.55
CA PRO A 77 1.86 5.24 -4.99
C PRO A 77 2.79 6.42 -5.38
N HIS A 78 3.93 6.54 -4.73
CA HIS A 78 4.90 7.62 -4.90
C HIS A 78 6.34 7.10 -5.02
N LEU A 79 6.51 5.91 -5.62
CA LEU A 79 7.83 5.44 -6.04
C LEU A 79 8.43 6.44 -7.03
N ARG A 80 9.72 6.75 -6.90
CA ARG A 80 10.39 7.66 -7.84
C ARG A 80 10.45 7.04 -9.23
N SER A 81 10.30 7.87 -10.27
CA SER A 81 10.55 7.52 -11.67
C SER A 81 11.95 7.97 -12.11
N GLY A 82 12.27 7.85 -13.39
CA GLY A 82 13.52 8.29 -14.00
C GLY A 82 14.66 7.29 -13.87
N TRP A 83 14.36 6.01 -13.63
CA TRP A 83 15.36 4.96 -13.44
C TRP A 83 15.07 3.72 -14.28
N ARG A 84 16.14 2.98 -14.56
CA ARG A 84 16.13 1.69 -15.26
C ARG A 84 17.09 0.72 -14.57
N CYS A 85 16.66 -0.50 -14.34
CA CYS A 85 17.48 -1.58 -13.81
C CYS A 85 17.37 -2.81 -14.71
N VAL A 86 18.50 -3.42 -15.07
CA VAL A 86 18.52 -4.66 -15.87
C VAL A 86 19.12 -5.76 -15.02
N VAL A 87 18.47 -6.90 -15.01
CA VAL A 87 18.90 -8.11 -14.30
C VAL A 87 18.95 -9.28 -15.27
N ASN A 88 19.92 -10.17 -15.09
CA ASN A 88 20.22 -11.20 -16.09
C ASN A 88 19.49 -12.53 -15.83
N ASP A 89 18.86 -12.68 -14.66
CA ASP A 89 18.25 -13.93 -14.23
C ASP A 89 17.09 -13.72 -13.24
N LEU A 90 16.45 -14.83 -12.85
CA LEU A 90 15.36 -14.84 -11.88
C LEU A 90 15.80 -14.39 -10.47
N THR A 91 17.04 -14.70 -10.08
CA THR A 91 17.59 -14.30 -8.77
C THR A 91 17.72 -12.78 -8.65
N GLY A 92 18.17 -12.14 -9.73
CA GLY A 92 18.24 -10.69 -9.87
C GLY A 92 16.85 -10.06 -9.87
N LEU A 93 15.89 -10.65 -10.60
CA LEU A 93 14.50 -10.19 -10.60
C LEU A 93 13.87 -10.28 -9.19
N GLU A 94 14.06 -11.41 -8.51
CA GLU A 94 13.59 -11.60 -7.14
C GLU A 94 14.18 -10.55 -6.20
N THR A 95 15.48 -10.29 -6.31
CA THR A 95 16.18 -9.32 -5.46
C THR A 95 15.71 -7.90 -5.73
N ALA A 96 15.52 -7.53 -7.00
CA ALA A 96 14.98 -6.23 -7.38
C ALA A 96 13.57 -6.02 -6.80
N LEU A 97 12.67 -6.99 -6.99
CA LEU A 97 11.30 -6.90 -6.45
C LEU A 97 11.27 -6.94 -4.92
N ARG A 98 12.17 -7.67 -4.26
CA ARG A 98 12.30 -7.68 -2.80
C ARG A 98 12.72 -6.32 -2.26
N HIS A 99 13.56 -5.58 -2.96
CA HIS A 99 13.94 -4.22 -2.57
C HIS A 99 12.81 -3.20 -2.80
N LEU A 100 12.11 -3.29 -3.92
CA LEU A 100 11.04 -2.35 -4.29
C LEU A 100 9.74 -2.62 -3.52
N TYR A 101 9.34 -3.89 -3.39
CA TYR A 101 8.11 -4.34 -2.74
C TYR A 101 8.35 -5.61 -1.89
N PRO A 102 8.92 -5.46 -0.68
CA PRO A 102 9.20 -6.58 0.21
C PRO A 102 7.99 -7.49 0.45
N GLY A 103 8.19 -8.80 0.35
CA GLY A 103 7.17 -9.84 0.58
C GLY A 103 6.14 -10.01 -0.54
N SER A 104 6.02 -9.04 -1.46
CA SER A 104 4.92 -8.99 -2.43
C SER A 104 4.77 -10.25 -3.30
N VAL A 105 5.88 -10.77 -3.82
CA VAL A 105 5.87 -11.96 -4.70
C VAL A 105 5.51 -13.22 -3.92
N ALA A 106 5.98 -13.36 -2.68
CA ALA A 106 5.64 -14.48 -1.82
C ALA A 106 4.16 -14.47 -1.43
N ASP A 107 3.65 -13.31 -0.97
CA ASP A 107 2.24 -13.13 -0.59
C ASP A 107 1.30 -13.39 -1.78
N TRP A 108 1.70 -12.94 -2.98
CA TRP A 108 0.99 -13.22 -4.21
C TRP A 108 0.98 -14.71 -4.55
N HIS A 109 2.12 -15.39 -4.44
CA HIS A 109 2.21 -16.79 -4.82
C HIS A 109 1.35 -17.69 -3.92
N VAL A 110 1.34 -17.45 -2.60
CA VAL A 110 0.46 -18.20 -1.70
C VAL A 110 -1.02 -17.91 -1.97
N LEU A 111 -1.37 -16.69 -2.38
CA LEU A 111 -2.73 -16.36 -2.80
C LEU A 111 -3.10 -17.08 -4.10
N ASP A 112 -2.18 -17.11 -5.07
CA ASP A 112 -2.37 -17.77 -6.36
C ASP A 112 -2.58 -19.28 -6.24
N LEU A 113 -1.91 -19.91 -5.27
CA LEU A 113 -2.10 -21.32 -4.94
C LEU A 113 -3.39 -21.60 -4.15
N GLY A 114 -4.17 -20.57 -3.79
CA GLY A 114 -5.35 -20.72 -2.93
C GLY A 114 -5.00 -21.07 -1.49
N GLN A 115 -3.77 -20.81 -1.05
CA GLN A 115 -3.23 -21.17 0.27
C GLN A 115 -3.10 -19.97 1.22
N ALA A 116 -3.36 -18.75 0.75
CA ALA A 116 -3.31 -17.55 1.59
C ALA A 116 -4.33 -17.62 2.73
N GLN A 117 -3.91 -17.21 3.91
CA GLN A 117 -4.76 -17.04 5.09
C GLN A 117 -4.71 -15.58 5.56
N PRO A 118 -5.52 -14.69 4.96
CA PRO A 118 -5.56 -13.30 5.40
C PRO A 118 -6.04 -13.20 6.85
N THR A 119 -5.29 -12.49 7.69
CA THR A 119 -5.65 -12.27 9.10
C THR A 119 -6.68 -11.16 9.21
N ASN A 120 -7.87 -11.47 9.74
CA ASN A 120 -8.93 -10.48 9.95
C ASN A 120 -8.46 -9.34 10.87
N TYR A 121 -8.98 -8.12 10.67
CA TYR A 121 -8.66 -6.97 11.53
C TYR A 121 -8.84 -7.24 13.02
N ARG A 122 -9.92 -7.92 13.42
CA ARG A 122 -10.23 -8.24 14.82
C ARG A 122 -9.20 -9.19 15.41
N GLU A 123 -8.85 -10.24 14.67
CA GLU A 123 -7.81 -11.19 15.06
C GLU A 123 -6.44 -10.49 15.18
N PHE A 124 -6.09 -9.65 14.19
CA PHE A 124 -4.82 -8.93 14.19
C PHE A 124 -4.70 -7.94 15.36
N THR A 125 -5.76 -7.17 15.63
CA THR A 125 -5.77 -6.15 16.68
C THR A 125 -5.87 -6.73 18.10
N ALA A 126 -6.52 -7.89 18.27
CA ALA A 126 -6.60 -8.59 19.55
C ALA A 126 -5.23 -8.99 20.12
N ARG A 127 -4.22 -9.18 19.25
CA ARG A 127 -2.84 -9.52 19.63
C ARG A 127 -1.99 -8.31 20.00
N GLN A 128 -2.48 -7.09 19.77
CA GLN A 128 -1.69 -5.87 19.96
C GLN A 128 -1.60 -5.49 21.43
N THR A 129 -0.44 -5.02 21.84
CA THR A 129 -0.14 -4.63 23.23
C THR A 129 0.32 -3.18 23.31
N GLY A 130 0.58 -2.70 24.53
CA GLY A 130 1.07 -1.34 24.77
C GLY A 130 0.14 -0.25 24.20
N MET A 131 0.73 0.71 23.50
CA MET A 131 -0.01 1.85 22.92
C MET A 131 -0.98 1.45 21.79
N TYR A 132 -0.82 0.28 21.18
CA TYR A 132 -1.69 -0.21 20.11
C TYR A 132 -2.84 -1.09 20.62
N ARG A 133 -2.88 -1.48 21.89
CA ARG A 133 -4.00 -2.26 22.47
C ARG A 133 -5.37 -1.59 22.26
N VAL A 134 -5.39 -0.26 22.12
CA VAL A 134 -6.63 0.50 21.90
C VAL A 134 -7.24 0.26 20.52
N THR A 135 -6.48 -0.23 19.53
CA THR A 135 -7.00 -0.47 18.18
C THR A 135 -8.05 -1.59 18.16
N ALA A 136 -7.97 -2.55 19.08
CA ALA A 136 -8.99 -3.59 19.24
C ALA A 136 -10.35 -3.04 19.72
N LYS A 137 -10.38 -1.80 20.23
CA LYS A 137 -11.59 -1.18 20.80
C LYS A 137 -12.43 -0.40 19.80
N LEU A 138 -11.97 -0.23 18.54
CA LEU A 138 -12.75 0.49 17.54
C LEU A 138 -14.06 -0.24 17.28
N THR A 139 -15.17 0.50 17.23
CA THR A 139 -16.45 -0.07 16.79
C THR A 139 -16.42 -0.37 15.29
N PRO A 140 -17.34 -1.17 14.74
CA PRO A 140 -17.44 -1.37 13.30
C PRO A 140 -17.58 -0.05 12.53
N GLU A 141 -18.32 0.92 13.07
CA GLU A 141 -18.54 2.26 12.50
C GLU A 141 -17.24 3.10 12.45
N GLN A 142 -16.23 2.76 13.25
CA GLN A 142 -14.91 3.38 13.23
C GLN A 142 -13.92 2.57 12.39
N ALA A 143 -13.89 1.25 12.57
CA ALA A 143 -12.90 0.37 11.97
C ALA A 143 -13.07 0.23 10.44
N LYS A 144 -14.30 0.16 9.96
CA LYS A 144 -14.62 0.07 8.52
C LYS A 144 -14.13 1.30 7.74
N PRO A 145 -14.58 2.53 8.05
CA PRO A 145 -14.10 3.72 7.33
C PRO A 145 -12.60 3.96 7.53
N ALA A 146 -12.03 3.63 8.70
CA ALA A 146 -10.59 3.71 8.90
C ALA A 146 -9.83 2.78 7.94
N SER A 147 -10.33 1.56 7.76
CA SER A 147 -9.70 0.56 6.89
C SER A 147 -9.80 0.94 5.41
N GLU A 148 -10.95 1.43 4.97
CA GLU A 148 -11.15 1.96 3.61
C GLU A 148 -10.28 3.19 3.34
N ALA A 149 -10.23 4.14 4.27
CA ALA A 149 -9.41 5.33 4.15
C ALA A 149 -7.91 5.02 4.12
N CYS A 150 -7.45 4.12 5.01
CA CYS A 150 -6.04 3.72 5.06
C CYS A 150 -5.60 3.00 3.79
N CYS A 151 -6.48 2.12 3.30
CA CYS A 151 -6.20 1.27 2.17
C CYS A 151 -6.58 1.93 0.85
N HIS A 152 -7.16 3.13 0.81
CA HIS A 152 -7.62 3.75 -0.43
C HIS A 152 -6.61 3.64 -1.61
N PRO A 153 -7.05 3.43 -2.88
CA PRO A 153 -6.14 3.26 -4.03
C PRO A 153 -5.13 4.40 -4.21
N ALA A 154 -5.51 5.63 -3.87
CA ALA A 154 -4.61 6.80 -3.86
C ALA A 154 -3.57 6.81 -2.71
N SER A 155 -3.56 5.78 -1.86
CA SER A 155 -2.71 5.67 -0.66
C SER A 155 -1.97 4.34 -0.58
N CYS A 156 -2.54 3.26 -1.12
CA CYS A 156 -1.90 1.95 -1.09
C CYS A 156 -2.21 1.18 -2.37
N LEU A 157 -1.16 0.65 -3.00
CA LEU A 157 -1.23 -0.18 -4.18
C LEU A 157 -1.60 -1.64 -3.87
N LYS A 158 -1.51 -2.07 -2.60
CA LYS A 158 -1.85 -3.45 -2.24
C LYS A 158 -3.36 -3.66 -2.13
N GLN A 159 -3.83 -4.80 -2.65
CA GLN A 159 -5.21 -5.27 -2.50
C GLN A 159 -5.40 -5.85 -1.09
N ARG A 160 -6.26 -5.24 -0.28
CA ARG A 160 -6.60 -5.72 1.05
C ARG A 160 -7.35 -7.06 0.93
N ARG A 161 -6.73 -8.15 1.39
CA ARG A 161 -7.35 -9.49 1.42
C ARG A 161 -7.94 -9.87 2.78
N TRP A 162 -7.67 -9.09 3.81
CA TRP A 162 -8.26 -9.25 5.15
C TRP A 162 -9.57 -8.49 5.27
N ALA A 163 -10.54 -9.03 6.02
CA ALA A 163 -11.84 -8.41 6.27
C ALA A 163 -11.85 -7.59 7.59
N VAL A 164 -12.89 -6.77 7.76
CA VAL A 164 -13.13 -5.93 8.94
C VAL A 164 -14.60 -6.03 9.29
N ASP A 165 -14.94 -6.78 10.34
CA ASP A 165 -16.34 -7.05 10.66
C ASP A 165 -17.09 -7.60 9.43
N ASP A 166 -18.14 -6.91 8.97
CA ASP A 166 -18.93 -7.18 7.77
C ASP A 166 -18.37 -6.55 6.48
N LEU A 167 -17.31 -5.73 6.54
CA LEU A 167 -16.61 -5.23 5.36
C LEU A 167 -15.70 -6.34 4.79
N PRO A 168 -16.01 -6.91 3.61
CA PRO A 168 -15.24 -7.99 3.02
C PRO A 168 -13.87 -7.51 2.54
N ALA A 169 -13.04 -8.45 2.08
CA ALA A 169 -11.83 -8.14 1.33
C ALA A 169 -12.12 -7.27 0.10
N GLU A 170 -11.12 -6.54 -0.39
CA GLU A 170 -11.24 -5.79 -1.63
C GLU A 170 -11.26 -6.69 -2.86
N GLU A 171 -12.01 -6.26 -3.87
CA GLU A 171 -12.03 -6.87 -5.17
C GLU A 171 -10.71 -6.65 -5.93
N PRO A 172 -10.21 -7.64 -6.69
CA PRO A 172 -8.91 -7.53 -7.37
C PRO A 172 -8.79 -6.35 -8.35
N ALA A 173 -9.89 -5.88 -8.94
CA ALA A 173 -9.84 -4.89 -10.02
C ALA A 173 -9.45 -3.47 -9.58
N GLN A 174 -9.42 -3.18 -8.29
CA GLN A 174 -9.31 -1.80 -7.79
C GLN A 174 -7.86 -1.30 -7.66
N LYS A 175 -6.87 -2.21 -7.66
CA LYS A 175 -5.45 -1.92 -7.35
C LYS A 175 -4.49 -2.89 -8.04
N SER A 176 -3.19 -2.71 -7.81
CA SER A 176 -2.15 -3.63 -8.31
C SER A 176 -2.34 -5.06 -7.83
N ALA A 177 -1.77 -6.03 -8.54
CA ALA A 177 -1.87 -7.47 -8.21
C ALA A 177 -1.21 -7.88 -6.87
N ILE A 178 -0.57 -6.95 -6.15
CA ILE A 178 0.09 -7.23 -4.87
C ILE A 178 -0.97 -7.39 -3.77
N PRO A 179 -1.10 -8.55 -3.13
CA PRO A 179 -2.03 -8.70 -2.01
C PRO A 179 -1.47 -8.15 -0.70
N CYS A 180 -2.38 -7.80 0.21
CA CYS A 180 -2.11 -7.46 1.59
C CYS A 180 -2.90 -8.43 2.47
N LEU A 181 -2.18 -9.33 3.15
CA LEU A 181 -2.77 -10.44 3.91
C LEU A 181 -3.07 -10.08 5.37
N GLU A 182 -2.53 -8.98 5.89
CA GLU A 182 -2.83 -8.50 7.25
C GLU A 182 -2.73 -6.96 7.35
N PRO A 183 -3.36 -6.33 8.36
CA PRO A 183 -3.23 -4.91 8.63
C PRO A 183 -1.76 -4.49 8.85
N CYS A 184 -1.35 -3.36 8.26
CA CYS A 184 0.03 -2.85 8.39
C CYS A 184 0.19 -1.85 9.55
N ALA A 185 1.43 -1.43 9.82
CA ALA A 185 1.72 -0.44 10.86
C ALA A 185 1.00 0.91 10.66
N LEU A 186 0.80 1.34 9.41
CA LEU A 186 0.02 2.56 9.11
C LEU A 186 -1.46 2.39 9.48
N MET A 187 -2.02 1.20 9.29
CA MET A 187 -3.39 0.90 9.71
C MET A 187 -3.52 0.94 11.24
N LEU A 188 -2.53 0.41 11.96
CA LEU A 188 -2.49 0.49 13.43
C LEU A 188 -2.39 1.94 13.94
N GLU A 189 -1.52 2.75 13.33
CA GLU A 189 -1.41 4.17 13.69
C GLU A 189 -2.69 4.95 13.38
N LEU A 190 -3.33 4.69 12.24
CA LEU A 190 -4.59 5.35 11.89
C LEU A 190 -5.69 4.96 12.87
N ALA A 191 -5.86 3.66 13.15
CA ALA A 191 -6.83 3.18 14.12
C ALA A 191 -6.60 3.79 15.51
N ARG A 192 -5.33 3.93 15.93
CA ARG A 192 -4.98 4.59 17.19
C ARG A 192 -5.35 6.08 17.18
N GLY A 193 -5.14 6.76 16.05
CA GLY A 193 -5.57 8.15 15.84
C GLY A 193 -7.09 8.31 15.93
N VAL A 194 -7.84 7.44 15.25
CA VAL A 194 -9.31 7.37 15.29
C VAL A 194 -9.81 7.21 16.71
N PHE A 195 -9.31 6.20 17.43
CA PHE A 195 -9.71 5.97 18.82
C PHE A 195 -9.48 7.21 19.69
N ARG A 196 -8.32 7.86 19.56
CA ARG A 196 -8.01 9.08 20.34
C ARG A 196 -8.93 10.22 19.98
N PHE A 197 -9.16 10.46 18.69
CA PHE A 197 -10.00 11.55 18.21
C PHE A 197 -11.43 11.42 18.76
N GLU A 198 -12.06 10.25 18.63
CA GLU A 198 -13.45 10.06 19.04
C GLU A 198 -13.62 9.88 20.55
N GLN A 199 -12.56 9.52 21.28
CA GLN A 199 -12.60 9.58 22.75
C GLN A 199 -12.57 11.01 23.30
N HIS A 200 -11.86 11.93 22.65
CA HIS A 200 -11.65 13.28 23.19
C HIS A 200 -12.66 14.32 22.69
N ASN A 201 -13.19 14.17 21.47
CA ASN A 201 -14.01 15.20 20.84
C ASN A 201 -15.53 14.94 20.90
N GLY A 202 -15.97 13.95 21.69
CA GLY A 202 -17.35 13.47 21.66
C GLY A 202 -17.64 12.64 20.40
N ALA A 203 -18.78 11.95 20.38
CA ALA A 203 -19.15 11.17 19.21
C ALA A 203 -19.51 12.11 18.06
N ILE A 204 -18.98 11.85 16.85
CA ILE A 204 -19.45 12.49 15.60
C ILE A 204 -20.99 12.44 15.49
N ASP A 205 -21.59 11.40 16.09
CA ASP A 205 -23.03 11.17 16.18
C ASP A 205 -23.81 12.24 16.96
N GLU A 206 -23.14 13.06 17.78
CA GLU A 206 -23.76 14.17 18.52
C GLU A 206 -23.86 15.46 17.68
N MET A 207 -23.18 15.53 16.53
CA MET A 207 -23.18 16.70 15.65
C MET A 207 -24.51 16.87 14.92
N THR A 208 -24.87 18.11 14.59
CA THR A 208 -26.06 18.34 13.75
C THR A 208 -25.85 17.77 12.34
N PRO A 209 -26.92 17.33 11.65
CA PRO A 209 -26.81 16.86 10.28
C PRO A 209 -26.23 17.89 9.31
N GLU A 210 -26.39 19.19 9.59
CA GLU A 210 -25.81 20.27 8.77
C GLU A 210 -24.30 20.38 8.96
N ASP A 211 -23.82 20.33 10.21
CA ASP A 211 -22.39 20.35 10.51
C ASP A 211 -21.68 19.13 9.95
N GLN A 212 -22.29 17.94 10.07
CA GLN A 212 -21.73 16.71 9.48
C GLN A 212 -21.59 16.83 7.96
N ARG A 213 -22.60 17.38 7.28
CA ARG A 213 -22.53 17.62 5.82
C ARG A 213 -21.42 18.61 5.46
N ASN A 214 -21.33 19.72 6.17
CA ASN A 214 -20.33 20.76 5.90
C ASN A 214 -18.90 20.21 6.11
N LEU A 215 -18.65 19.48 7.20
CA LEU A 215 -17.35 18.86 7.47
C LEU A 215 -17.03 17.76 6.46
N ARG A 216 -18.01 16.97 6.04
CA ARG A 216 -17.81 15.92 5.03
C ARG A 216 -17.36 16.53 3.70
N MET A 217 -18.00 17.61 3.26
CA MET A 217 -17.61 18.33 2.04
C MET A 217 -16.20 18.93 2.16
N ALA A 218 -15.86 19.51 3.31
CA ALA A 218 -14.52 20.02 3.57
C ALA A 218 -13.46 18.90 3.54
N ALA A 219 -13.75 17.75 4.15
CA ALA A 219 -12.88 16.59 4.17
C ALA A 219 -12.69 15.98 2.76
N GLU A 220 -13.74 15.96 1.94
CA GLU A 220 -13.66 15.54 0.54
C GLU A 220 -12.74 16.43 -0.28
N LEU A 221 -12.98 17.75 -0.25
CA LEU A 221 -12.13 18.74 -0.91
C LEU A 221 -10.67 18.63 -0.45
N ALA A 222 -10.44 18.50 0.86
CA ALA A 222 -9.10 18.36 1.42
C ALA A 222 -8.43 17.04 0.99
N ALA A 223 -9.16 15.93 0.92
CA ALA A 223 -8.63 14.64 0.47
C ALA A 223 -8.27 14.59 -1.02
N GLU A 224 -8.98 15.36 -1.85
CA GLU A 224 -8.72 15.48 -3.30
C GLU A 224 -7.56 16.43 -3.59
N GLN A 225 -7.46 17.52 -2.83
CA GLN A 225 -6.39 18.51 -2.99
C GLN A 225 -5.11 18.14 -2.23
N ALA A 226 -5.18 17.15 -1.34
CA ALA A 226 -4.01 16.71 -0.59
C ALA A 226 -2.94 16.16 -1.53
N GLY A 227 -1.78 16.82 -1.52
CA GLY A 227 -0.56 16.29 -2.10
C GLY A 227 0.02 15.13 -1.30
N GLU A 228 1.26 14.77 -1.61
CA GLU A 228 2.00 13.77 -0.84
C GLU A 228 2.25 14.29 0.59
N PRO A 229 1.84 13.54 1.63
CA PRO A 229 2.04 13.98 3.01
C PRO A 229 3.53 13.92 3.37
N GLU A 230 4.02 14.96 4.07
CA GLU A 230 5.41 14.99 4.54
C GLU A 230 5.78 13.77 5.39
N ARG A 231 4.84 13.34 6.26
CA ARG A 231 4.94 12.12 7.04
C ARG A 231 3.66 11.32 6.89
N GLU A 232 3.76 10.20 6.20
CA GLU A 232 2.61 9.40 5.77
C GLU A 232 1.74 8.86 6.93
N ALA A 233 2.38 8.54 8.06
CA ALA A 233 1.73 8.04 9.27
C ALA A 233 1.40 9.14 10.31
N ASP A 234 1.62 10.41 9.99
CA ASP A 234 1.23 11.51 10.89
C ASP A 234 -0.25 11.87 10.67
N PHE A 235 -1.13 11.17 11.38
CA PHE A 235 -2.58 11.38 11.31
C PHE A 235 -3.07 12.53 12.21
N ALA A 236 -2.20 13.18 12.98
CA ALA A 236 -2.52 14.41 13.68
C ALA A 236 -2.43 15.63 12.75
N ALA A 237 -1.71 15.52 11.63
CA ALA A 237 -1.63 16.55 10.61
C ALA A 237 -3.02 16.76 9.96
N PRO A 238 -3.62 17.97 10.05
CA PRO A 238 -4.98 18.23 9.56
C PRO A 238 -5.19 17.97 8.06
N GLY A 239 -4.13 18.02 7.25
CA GLY A 239 -4.19 17.76 5.82
C GLY A 239 -3.82 16.33 5.42
N ASN A 240 -3.65 15.39 6.36
CA ASN A 240 -3.27 14.02 6.00
C ASN A 240 -4.38 13.39 5.13
N PRO A 241 -4.06 12.92 3.91
CA PRO A 241 -5.08 12.44 2.98
C PRO A 241 -5.84 11.21 3.47
N ARG A 242 -5.21 10.33 4.26
CA ARG A 242 -5.92 9.20 4.88
C ARG A 242 -6.87 9.67 5.98
N TRP A 243 -6.45 10.66 6.76
CA TRP A 243 -7.28 11.23 7.82
C TRP A 243 -8.51 11.95 7.23
N MET A 244 -8.32 12.74 6.17
CA MET A 244 -9.43 13.40 5.46
C MET A 244 -10.40 12.40 4.83
N ARG A 245 -9.90 11.31 4.22
CA ARG A 245 -10.76 10.22 3.72
C ARG A 245 -11.52 9.52 4.84
N TYR A 246 -10.88 9.31 6.00
CA TYR A 246 -11.54 8.75 7.17
C TYR A 246 -12.71 9.62 7.61
N LEU A 247 -12.49 10.92 7.81
CA LEU A 247 -13.55 11.84 8.20
C LEU A 247 -14.68 11.86 7.18
N ARG A 248 -14.36 11.90 5.87
CA ARG A 248 -15.37 11.87 4.80
C ARG A 248 -16.27 10.64 4.89
N LEU A 249 -15.68 9.45 5.05
CA LEU A 249 -16.42 8.19 5.16
C LEU A 249 -17.21 8.12 6.46
N ARG A 250 -16.59 8.51 7.59
CA ARG A 250 -17.22 8.46 8.91
C ARG A 250 -18.40 9.42 9.02
N LEU A 251 -18.32 10.61 8.43
CA LEU A 251 -19.41 11.61 8.38
C LEU A 251 -20.49 11.30 7.31
N GLY A 252 -20.27 10.27 6.48
CA GLY A 252 -21.24 9.79 5.49
C GLY A 252 -21.92 8.48 5.88
N SER A 253 -21.48 7.84 6.97
CA SER A 253 -21.99 6.57 7.50
C SER A 253 -23.08 6.78 8.53
#